data_AF-A0A2V2S8I9-F1
#
_entry.id   AF-A0A2V2S8I9-F1
#
_cell.length_a   1.000
_cell.length_b   1.000
_cell.length_c   1.000
_cell.angle_alpha   90.00
_cell.angle_beta   90.00
_cell.angle_gamma   90.00
#
_symmetry.space_group_name_H-M   'P 1'
#
loop_
_entity.id
_entity.type
_entity.pdbx_description
1 polymer ?
#
loop_
_entity_poly.entity_id
_entity_poly.type
_entity_poly.pdbx_seq_one_letter_code
_entity_poly.pdbx_strand_id
1 'polypeptide(L)'
;MRARFLRRQFTAIQKQAQRLATKNGSEVCGLLLDNGYFLELVQTRNRARSGGGFCFYYREIRMLQRMARLSQHEIVGTFHSHPLALAEPGHSDLRHAVNKSLMLIFDVIGRSAKLWRIKDHKANKVRFSLIR
;
A
#
# COMPACT_ATOMS: atom_id res chain seq x y z
N MET A 1 -11.88 12.77 -7.65
CA MET A 1 -12.01 12.26 -6.26
C MET A 1 -10.68 12.40 -5.56
N ARG A 2 -10.62 13.02 -4.38
CA ARG A 2 -9.39 13.16 -3.58
C ARG A 2 -9.34 12.02 -2.57
N ALA A 3 -8.32 11.17 -2.62
CA ALA A 3 -8.19 10.05 -1.69
C ALA A 3 -8.03 10.58 -0.26
N ARG A 4 -8.71 9.96 0.71
CA ARG A 4 -8.67 10.32 2.12
C ARG A 4 -8.21 9.12 2.92
N PHE A 5 -7.36 9.30 3.92
CA PHE A 5 -6.94 8.24 4.84
C PHE A 5 -7.12 8.70 6.29
N LEU A 6 -7.47 7.79 7.19
CA LEU A 6 -7.42 8.07 8.62
C LEU A 6 -5.97 8.30 9.08
N ARG A 7 -5.70 9.46 9.68
CA ARG A 7 -4.36 9.85 10.14
C ARG A 7 -3.77 8.83 11.10
N ARG A 8 -4.59 8.29 12.01
CA ARG A 8 -4.15 7.31 13.02
C ARG A 8 -3.64 6.03 12.36
N GLN A 9 -4.42 5.45 11.44
CA GLN A 9 -4.03 4.23 10.72
C GLN A 9 -2.80 4.47 9.85
N PHE A 10 -2.79 5.57 9.09
CA PHE A 10 -1.67 5.96 8.24
C PHE A 10 -0.35 6.07 9.02
N THR A 11 -0.40 6.78 10.15
CA THR A 11 0.78 6.97 11.01
C THR A 11 1.23 5.65 11.65
N ALA A 12 0.29 4.76 12.02
CA ALA A 12 0.62 3.46 12.58
C ALA A 12 1.39 2.59 11.58
N ILE A 13 0.91 2.51 10.33
CA ILE A 13 1.57 1.77 9.26
C ILE A 13 2.96 2.37 8.95
N GLN A 14 3.07 3.70 8.87
CA GLN A 14 4.35 4.36 8.62
C GLN A 14 5.39 4.06 9.72
N LYS A 15 4.97 4.08 11.00
CA LYS A 15 5.84 3.69 12.12
C LYS A 15 6.23 2.21 12.07
N GLN A 16 5.33 1.33 11.64
CA GLN A 16 5.62 -0.08 11.48
C GLN A 16 6.61 -0.34 10.33
N ALA A 17 6.45 0.36 9.20
CA ALA A 17 7.39 0.32 8.08
C ALA A 17 8.81 0.68 8.54
N GLN A 18 8.95 1.78 9.30
CA GLN A 18 10.22 2.19 9.89
C GLN A 18 10.83 1.11 10.78
N ARG A 19 10.03 0.53 11.69
CA ARG A 19 10.51 -0.52 12.60
C ARG A 19 11.00 -1.76 11.86
N LEU A 20 10.28 -2.24 10.84
CA LEU A 20 10.67 -3.42 10.07
C LEU A 20 11.90 -3.14 9.20
N ALA A 21 11.94 -1.99 8.53
CA ALA A 21 13.10 -1.59 7.76
C ALA A 21 14.38 -1.55 8.61
N THR A 22 14.34 -0.96 9.81
CA THR A 22 15.49 -0.95 10.74
C THR A 22 15.84 -2.34 11.27
N LYS A 23 14.85 -3.19 11.56
CA LYS A 23 15.09 -4.49 12.17
C LYS A 23 15.73 -5.50 11.20
N ASN A 24 15.23 -5.55 9.96
CA ASN A 24 15.61 -6.61 9.02
C ASN A 24 15.45 -6.21 7.54
N GLY A 25 15.32 -4.91 7.23
CA GLY A 25 15.16 -4.43 5.86
C GLY A 25 13.85 -4.87 5.18
N SER A 26 12.87 -5.38 5.93
CA SER A 26 11.61 -5.86 5.36
C SER A 26 10.62 -4.73 5.08
N GLU A 27 9.80 -4.93 4.06
CA GLU A 27 8.71 -4.04 3.68
C GLU A 27 7.41 -4.40 4.42
N VAL A 28 6.63 -3.40 4.82
CA VAL A 28 5.19 -3.60 5.02
C VAL A 28 4.49 -3.62 3.67
N CYS A 29 3.42 -4.39 3.55
CA CYS A 29 2.57 -4.39 2.37
C CYS A 29 1.12 -4.68 2.73
N GLY A 30 0.19 -4.34 1.85
CA GLY A 30 -1.22 -4.67 2.04
C GLY A 30 -2.12 -4.13 0.94
N LEU A 31 -3.42 -4.10 1.25
CA LEU A 31 -4.47 -3.66 0.35
C LEU A 31 -5.02 -2.29 0.75
N LEU A 32 -5.46 -1.54 -0.26
CA LEU A 32 -6.27 -0.33 -0.10
C LEU A 32 -7.74 -0.71 -0.28
N LEU A 33 -8.54 -0.54 0.77
CA LEU A 33 -9.98 -0.75 0.73
C LEU A 33 -10.69 0.60 0.75
N ASP A 34 -11.63 0.82 -0.16
CA ASP A 34 -12.54 1.95 -0.14
C ASP A 34 -13.84 1.54 0.56
N ASN A 35 -14.16 2.22 1.66
CA ASN A 35 -15.40 2.01 2.42
C ASN A 35 -16.51 3.02 2.03
N GLY A 36 -16.31 3.80 0.98
CA GLY A 36 -17.22 4.87 0.53
C GLY A 36 -16.92 6.24 1.15
N TYR A 37 -16.15 6.30 2.23
CA TYR A 37 -15.79 7.54 2.94
C TYR A 37 -14.30 7.84 2.85
N PHE A 38 -13.45 6.84 3.09
CA PHE A 38 -12.00 6.95 3.06
C PHE A 38 -11.37 5.61 2.67
N LEU A 39 -10.07 5.66 2.37
CA LEU A 39 -9.27 4.49 2.07
C LEU A 39 -8.66 3.93 3.36
N GLU A 40 -8.92 2.65 3.61
CA GLU A 40 -8.38 1.84 4.69
C GLU A 40 -7.09 1.14 4.26
N LEU A 41 -6.12 1.11 5.16
CA LEU A 41 -4.87 0.36 5.01
C LEU A 41 -4.98 -1.00 5.69
N VAL A 42 -5.28 -2.05 4.92
CA VAL A 42 -5.34 -3.42 5.44
C VAL A 42 -4.01 -4.11 5.19
N GLN A 43 -3.17 -4.14 6.22
CA GLN A 43 -1.86 -4.77 6.14
C GLN A 43 -1.99 -6.30 6.02
N THR A 44 -1.13 -6.87 5.18
CA THR A 44 -0.97 -8.32 5.04
C THR A 44 0.45 -8.73 5.44
N ARG A 45 0.65 -10.03 5.63
CA ARG A 45 2.01 -10.57 5.74
C ARG A 45 2.73 -10.43 4.40
N ASN A 46 3.98 -9.96 4.47
CA ASN A 46 4.89 -9.99 3.33
C ASN A 46 5.52 -11.39 3.22
N ARG A 47 5.29 -12.09 2.11
CA ARG A 47 5.87 -13.41 1.81
C ARG A 47 7.30 -13.31 1.28
N ALA A 48 7.70 -12.16 0.75
CA ALA A 48 9.04 -11.97 0.21
C ALA A 48 10.08 -12.23 1.30
N ARG A 49 11.07 -13.08 0.98
CA ARG A 49 12.14 -13.47 1.91
C ARG A 49 13.39 -12.60 1.78
N SER A 50 13.51 -11.88 0.66
CA SER A 50 14.58 -10.91 0.38
C SER A 50 14.03 -9.49 0.53
N GLY A 51 14.88 -8.55 0.98
CA GLY A 51 14.54 -7.13 0.97
C GLY A 51 14.35 -6.59 -0.45
N GLY A 52 13.60 -5.50 -0.58
CA GLY A 52 13.36 -4.82 -1.85
C GLY A 52 12.21 -5.38 -2.70
N GLY A 53 11.25 -6.05 -2.05
CA GLY A 53 10.00 -6.43 -2.70
C GLY A 53 8.97 -6.96 -1.71
N PHE A 54 7.74 -7.10 -2.20
CA PHE A 54 6.66 -7.73 -1.45
C PHE A 54 5.89 -8.73 -2.30
N CYS A 55 5.38 -9.76 -1.62
CA CYS A 55 4.48 -10.75 -2.22
C CYS A 55 3.38 -11.08 -1.23
N PHE A 56 2.16 -11.21 -1.73
CA PHE A 56 1.04 -11.61 -0.89
C PHE A 56 0.93 -13.13 -0.75
N TYR A 57 0.36 -13.58 0.36
CA TYR A 57 -0.14 -14.95 0.49
C TYR A 57 -1.52 -15.06 -0.18
N TYR A 58 -1.64 -15.93 -1.19
CA TYR A 58 -2.89 -16.10 -1.94
C TYR A 58 -4.11 -16.32 -1.04
N ARG A 59 -4.01 -17.22 -0.04
CA ARG A 59 -5.11 -17.51 0.89
C ARG A 59 -5.53 -16.28 1.71
N GLU A 60 -4.57 -15.45 2.11
CA GLU A 60 -4.82 -14.23 2.88
C GLU A 60 -5.56 -13.20 2.04
N ILE A 61 -5.14 -13.00 0.78
CA ILE A 61 -5.82 -12.10 -0.16
C ILE A 61 -7.24 -12.58 -0.48
N ARG A 62 -7.44 -13.89 -0.72
CA ARG A 62 -8.78 -14.45 -0.95
C ARG A 62 -9.72 -14.22 0.23
N MET A 63 -9.22 -14.38 1.45
CA MET A 63 -9.97 -14.07 2.67
C MET A 63 -10.32 -12.58 2.74
N LEU A 64 -9.36 -11.69 2.49
CA LEU A 64 -9.59 -10.24 2.50
C LEU A 64 -10.57 -9.79 1.40
N GLN A 65 -10.52 -10.39 0.22
CA GLN A 65 -11.51 -10.17 -0.84
C GLN A 65 -12.92 -10.55 -0.39
N ARG A 66 -13.07 -11.70 0.30
CA ARG A 66 -14.36 -12.13 0.84
C ARG A 66 -14.86 -11.16 1.91
N MET A 67 -13.97 -10.73 2.83
CA MET A 67 -14.32 -9.78 3.89
C MET A 67 -14.72 -8.42 3.32
N ALA A 68 -13.95 -7.89 2.37
CA ALA A 68 -14.27 -6.63 1.70
C ALA A 68 -15.67 -6.69 1.06
N ARG A 69 -16.00 -7.78 0.36
CA ARG A 69 -17.34 -7.97 -0.22
C ARG A 69 -18.44 -8.01 0.84
N LEU A 70 -18.24 -8.72 1.96
CA LEU A 70 -19.23 -8.81 3.04
C LEU A 70 -19.46 -7.46 3.73
N SER A 71 -18.42 -6.64 3.84
CA SER A 71 -18.49 -5.30 4.41
C SER A 71 -18.86 -4.22 3.39
N GLN A 72 -19.17 -4.59 2.14
CA GLN A 72 -19.43 -3.64 1.04
C GLN A 72 -18.28 -2.65 0.78
N HIS A 73 -17.04 -3.06 1.06
CA HIS A 73 -15.83 -2.30 0.71
C HIS A 73 -15.30 -2.77 -0.64
N GLU A 74 -14.64 -1.86 -1.37
CA GLU A 74 -13.97 -2.16 -2.64
C GLU A 74 -12.46 -2.21 -2.46
N ILE A 75 -11.79 -3.25 -2.98
CA ILE A 75 -10.33 -3.25 -3.04
C ILE A 75 -9.90 -2.42 -4.25
N VAL A 76 -9.38 -1.22 -4.00
CA VAL A 76 -9.03 -0.25 -5.04
C VAL A 76 -7.53 -0.21 -5.35
N GLY A 77 -6.71 -0.95 -4.61
CA GLY A 77 -5.27 -0.93 -4.80
C GLY A 77 -4.44 -1.65 -3.75
N THR A 78 -3.15 -1.36 -3.78
CA THR A 78 -2.15 -1.90 -2.84
C THR A 78 -1.40 -0.78 -2.15
N PHE A 79 -0.74 -1.13 -1.05
CA PHE A 79 0.31 -0.29 -0.48
C PHE A 79 1.51 -1.13 -0.10
N HIS A 80 2.68 -0.51 -0.09
CA HIS A 80 3.91 -1.09 0.43
C HIS A 80 4.90 0.00 0.86
N SER A 81 6.01 -0.41 1.47
CA SER A 81 7.06 0.52 1.90
C SER A 81 8.39 0.21 1.23
N HIS A 82 9.12 1.22 0.81
CA HIS A 82 10.50 1.11 0.38
C HIS A 82 11.45 1.37 1.56
N PRO A 83 12.28 0.39 1.97
CA PRO A 83 13.22 0.58 3.08
C PRO A 83 14.35 1.54 2.73
N LEU A 84 14.81 1.52 1.47
CA LEU A 84 16.01 2.23 0.99
C LEU A 84 15.78 3.05 -0.29
N ALA A 85 14.53 3.28 -0.69
CA ALA A 85 14.20 4.01 -1.91
C ALA A 85 13.09 5.03 -1.68
N LEU A 86 13.02 6.02 -2.58
CA LEU A 86 11.96 7.02 -2.58
C LEU A 86 10.58 6.38 -2.79
N ALA A 87 9.52 7.12 -2.46
CA ALA A 87 8.13 6.70 -2.60
C ALA A 87 7.64 6.68 -4.06
N GLU A 88 8.43 6.14 -4.97
CA GLU A 88 8.20 6.10 -6.41
C GLU A 88 8.16 4.65 -6.88
N PRO A 89 7.17 4.24 -7.71
CA PRO A 89 7.08 2.87 -8.18
C PRO A 89 8.30 2.51 -9.01
N GLY A 90 8.96 1.40 -8.67
CA GLY A 90 10.00 0.81 -9.49
C GLY A 90 9.43 0.03 -10.68
N HIS A 91 10.33 -0.44 -11.55
CA HIS A 91 9.95 -1.26 -12.71
C HIS A 91 9.18 -2.52 -12.32
N SER A 92 9.59 -3.18 -11.23
CA SER A 92 8.92 -4.37 -10.70
C SER A 92 7.49 -4.06 -10.24
N ASP A 93 7.31 -2.96 -9.51
CA ASP A 93 5.98 -2.52 -9.02
C ASP A 93 5.02 -2.33 -10.18
N LEU A 94 5.45 -1.64 -11.24
CA LEU A 94 4.63 -1.34 -12.42
C LEU A 94 4.31 -2.58 -13.26
N ARG A 95 5.26 -3.52 -13.36
CA ARG A 95 5.09 -4.77 -14.11
C ARG A 95 4.02 -5.66 -13.48
N HIS A 96 3.96 -5.71 -12.15
CA HIS A 96 3.05 -6.60 -11.41
C HIS A 96 1.77 -5.91 -10.90
N ALA A 97 1.65 -4.59 -11.08
CA ALA A 97 0.48 -3.84 -10.66
C ALA A 97 -0.78 -4.20 -11.47
N VAL A 98 -1.92 -4.22 -10.77
CA VAL A 98 -3.23 -4.36 -11.39
C VAL A 98 -3.57 -3.07 -12.17
N ASN A 99 -4.06 -3.20 -13.40
CA ASN A 99 -4.44 -2.03 -14.20
C ASN A 99 -5.61 -1.27 -13.54
N LYS A 100 -5.64 0.06 -13.70
CA LYS A 100 -6.64 0.97 -13.11
C LYS A 100 -6.69 0.99 -11.58
N SER A 101 -5.65 0.52 -10.90
CA SER A 101 -5.57 0.48 -9.43
C SER A 101 -4.84 1.69 -8.83
N LEU A 102 -4.92 1.81 -7.50
CA LEU A 102 -4.09 2.71 -6.69
C LEU A 102 -2.89 1.97 -6.10
N MET A 103 -1.79 2.69 -5.92
CA MET A 103 -0.58 2.20 -5.25
C MET A 103 -0.05 3.28 -4.30
N LEU A 104 -0.09 3.00 -3.00
CA LEU A 104 0.48 3.88 -1.98
C LEU A 104 1.86 3.36 -1.58
N ILE A 105 2.89 4.20 -1.72
CA ILE A 105 4.25 3.83 -1.34
C ILE A 105 4.69 4.71 -0.19
N PHE A 106 5.20 4.08 0.87
CA PHE A 106 5.88 4.74 1.98
C PHE A 106 7.39 4.71 1.76
N ASP A 107 8.02 5.88 1.73
CA ASP A 107 9.47 6.04 1.81
C ASP A 107 9.88 6.11 3.28
N VAL A 108 10.62 5.09 3.72
CA VAL A 108 11.07 5.00 5.10
C VAL A 108 12.13 6.04 5.43
N ILE A 109 13.08 6.31 4.52
CA ILE A 109 14.20 7.23 4.73
C ILE A 109 13.70 8.68 4.74
N GLY A 110 13.02 9.08 3.67
CA GLY A 110 12.45 10.42 3.52
C GLY A 110 11.19 10.66 4.36
N ARG A 111 10.72 9.63 5.09
CA ARG A 111 9.54 9.66 5.97
C ARG A 111 8.30 10.23 5.27
N SER A 112 8.17 9.92 3.98
CA SER A 112 7.14 10.46 3.11
C SER A 112 6.28 9.34 2.55
N ALA A 113 5.15 9.71 1.97
CA ALA A 113 4.29 8.78 1.26
C ALA A 113 3.72 9.44 0.02
N LYS A 114 3.68 8.69 -1.08
CA LYS A 114 3.09 9.14 -2.35
C LYS A 114 2.06 8.11 -2.80
N LEU A 115 0.94 8.60 -3.31
CA LEU A 115 -0.11 7.79 -3.89
C LEU A 115 -0.03 7.90 -5.41
N TRP A 116 -0.18 6.77 -6.08
CA TRP A 116 -0.10 6.64 -7.53
C TRP A 116 -1.36 5.97 -8.06
N ARG A 117 -1.82 6.42 -9.22
CA ARG A 117 -2.80 5.70 -10.02
C ARG A 117 -2.06 4.97 -11.13
N ILE A 118 -2.22 3.66 -11.16
CA ILE A 118 -1.62 2.80 -12.18
C ILE A 118 -2.60 2.68 -13.34
N LYS A 119 -2.14 3.02 -14.53
CA LYS A 119 -2.88 2.82 -15.77
C LYS A 119 -1.90 2.45 -16.87
N ASP A 120 -2.13 1.32 -17.53
CA ASP A 120 -1.33 0.84 -18.65
C ASP A 120 0.18 0.79 -18.30
N HIS A 121 0.49 0.21 -17.13
CA HIS A 121 1.83 0.13 -16.52
C HIS A 121 2.52 1.47 -16.25
N LYS A 122 1.78 2.59 -16.27
CA LYS A 122 2.29 3.92 -15.92
C LYS A 122 1.71 4.39 -14.60
N ALA A 123 2.54 5.03 -13.79
CA ALA A 123 2.13 5.64 -12.53
C ALA A 123 1.89 7.14 -12.68
N ASN A 124 0.69 7.58 -12.33
CA ASN A 124 0.33 8.99 -12.29
C ASN A 124 0.13 9.41 -10.84
N LYS A 125 0.82 10.46 -10.39
CA LYS A 125 0.75 10.91 -9.00
C LYS A 125 -0.66 11.40 -8.66
N VAL A 126 -1.21 10.93 -7.54
CA VAL A 126 -2.51 11.32 -7.02
C VAL A 126 -2.34 12.02 -5.68
N ARG A 127 -3.10 13.09 -5.46
CA ARG A 127 -3.13 13.79 -4.17
C ARG A 127 -4.07 13.06 -3.20
N PHE A 128 -3.67 12.98 -1.94
CA PHE A 128 -4.51 12.52 -0.86
C PHE A 128 -4.51 13.51 0.31
N SER A 129 -5.36 13.26 1.31
CA SER A 129 -5.36 14.00 2.57
C SER A 129 -5.54 13.07 3.77
N LEU A 130 -4.98 13.47 4.91
CA LEU A 130 -5.15 12.76 6.17
C LEU A 130 -6.28 13.41 6.98
N ILE A 131 -7.34 12.65 7.23
CA ILE A 131 -8.48 13.06 8.05
C ILE A 131 -8.32 12.54 9.48
N ARG A 132 -9.03 13.13 10.44
CA ARG A 132 -8.97 12.71 11.85
C ARG A 132 -9.67 11.38 12.05
#